data_AF-A0AAN8YW52-F1
#
_entry.id   AF-A0AAN8YW52-F1
#
_cell.length_a   1.000
_cell.length_b   1.000
_cell.length_c   1.000
_cell.angle_alpha   90.00
_cell.angle_beta   90.00
_cell.angle_gamma   90.00
#
_symmetry.space_group_name_H-M   'P 1'
#
loop_
_entity.id
_entity.type
_entity.pdbx_description
1 polymer ?
#
loop_
_entity_poly.entity_id
_entity_poly.type
_entity_poly.pdbx_seq_one_letter_code
_entity_poly.pdbx_strand_id
1 'polypeptide(L)'
;MEFAVEVEILARVRHKNLLSLRGYCAEGQERLIVYDYMPNLSLLSHLHGQHSAECFLDWDRRMNIAIGSAEGVAYLHHHATPHIIHRDIKASNVLLDSDFEAQVADFGFAKLIPDGATHVTTRVKGTLGYLAPEYAMLGKASESCDVYSFGILLLELASGRKPIEKLSPTMKRTITDWALPLACQRKFSELADRKLNGKFVEEELKRVIFVSLICAHGRPEKRPTMLEVVELLKGESKEKLADLENDELFNDFNDGLSGADDSSEFISEEKDSLQEVKKVEPGTEKANLN
;
A
#
# COMPACT_ATOMS: atom_id res chain seq x y z
N MET A 1 14.81 -4.11 -15.85
CA MET A 1 14.91 -2.76 -15.26
C MET A 1 14.75 -2.84 -13.74
N GLU A 2 13.81 -3.64 -13.23
CA GLU A 2 13.59 -3.85 -11.79
C GLU A 2 14.81 -4.40 -11.04
N PHE A 3 15.48 -5.43 -11.58
CA PHE A 3 16.71 -5.98 -10.97
C PHE A 3 17.77 -4.92 -10.64
N ALA A 4 18.10 -4.05 -11.60
CA ALA A 4 19.17 -3.07 -11.41
C ALA A 4 18.78 -2.04 -10.34
N VAL A 5 17.53 -1.58 -10.35
CA VAL A 5 16.97 -0.66 -9.35
C VAL A 5 17.02 -1.30 -7.97
N GLU A 6 16.55 -2.53 -7.85
CA GLU A 6 16.50 -3.23 -6.57
C GLU A 6 17.89 -3.43 -5.97
N VAL A 7 18.86 -3.89 -6.77
CA VAL A 7 20.26 -4.01 -6.32
C VAL A 7 20.84 -2.66 -5.91
N GLU A 8 20.57 -1.58 -6.68
CA GLU A 8 21.00 -0.23 -6.35
C GLU A 8 20.49 0.24 -4.98
N ILE A 9 19.19 0.02 -4.73
CA ILE A 9 18.51 0.49 -3.52
C ILE A 9 18.96 -0.33 -2.32
N LEU A 10 18.94 -1.65 -2.44
CA LEU A 10 19.36 -2.57 -1.38
C LEU A 10 20.83 -2.41 -1.00
N ALA A 11 21.70 -2.01 -1.93
CA ALA A 11 23.10 -1.71 -1.63
C ALA A 11 23.27 -0.47 -0.73
N ARG A 12 22.28 0.44 -0.67
CA ARG A 12 22.33 1.70 0.08
C ARG A 12 21.64 1.65 1.43
N VAL A 13 20.67 0.76 1.60
CA VAL A 13 19.84 0.70 2.81
C VAL A 13 20.30 -0.39 3.75
N ARG A 14 20.36 -0.09 5.05
CA ARG A 14 20.58 -1.07 6.12
C ARG A 14 19.71 -0.70 7.31
N HIS A 15 18.69 -1.51 7.55
CA HIS A 15 17.75 -1.31 8.63
C HIS A 15 17.12 -2.65 9.04
N LYS A 16 16.86 -2.85 10.34
CA LYS A 16 16.31 -4.12 10.87
C LYS A 16 14.96 -4.50 10.25
N ASN A 17 14.17 -3.50 9.81
CA ASN A 17 12.86 -3.68 9.20
C ASN A 17 12.87 -3.53 7.66
N LEU A 18 14.04 -3.59 7.02
CA LEU A 18 14.15 -3.64 5.57
C LEU A 18 14.91 -4.91 5.17
N LEU A 19 14.38 -5.65 4.19
CA LEU A 19 14.99 -6.88 3.73
C LEU A 19 16.40 -6.59 3.22
N SER A 20 17.39 -7.25 3.80
CA SER A 20 18.80 -7.00 3.50
C SER A 20 19.32 -7.89 2.36
N LEU A 21 20.06 -7.28 1.44
CA LEU A 21 20.72 -7.99 0.35
C LEU A 21 21.94 -8.77 0.85
N ARG A 22 21.98 -10.07 0.56
CA ARG A 22 23.16 -10.93 0.80
C ARG A 22 24.09 -10.97 -0.41
N GLY A 23 23.54 -10.92 -1.61
CA GLY A 23 24.32 -10.92 -2.85
C GLY A 23 23.44 -10.90 -4.08
N TYR A 24 24.05 -10.76 -5.25
CA TYR A 24 23.34 -10.82 -6.53
C TYR A 24 24.20 -11.56 -7.57
N CYS A 25 23.55 -12.09 -8.61
CA CYS A 25 24.19 -12.63 -9.81
C CYS A 25 23.71 -11.86 -11.03
N ALA A 26 24.65 -11.44 -11.87
CA ALA A 26 24.41 -10.77 -13.13
C ALA A 26 25.31 -11.37 -14.23
N GLU A 27 25.10 -12.66 -14.54
CA GLU A 27 25.88 -13.41 -15.54
C GLU A 27 25.03 -13.69 -16.79
N GLY A 28 25.50 -13.28 -17.97
CA GLY A 28 24.76 -13.47 -19.22
C GLY A 28 23.35 -12.87 -19.16
N GLN A 29 22.33 -13.73 -19.32
CA GLN A 29 20.91 -13.35 -19.20
C GLN A 29 20.35 -13.53 -17.79
N GLU A 30 21.07 -14.20 -16.88
CA GLU A 30 20.60 -14.49 -15.53
C GLU A 30 20.69 -13.26 -14.64
N ARG A 31 19.63 -13.03 -13.86
CA ARG A 31 19.50 -11.91 -12.92
C ARG A 31 18.91 -12.44 -11.62
N LEU A 32 19.75 -12.70 -10.63
CA LEU A 32 19.36 -13.31 -9.36
C LEU A 32 19.70 -12.37 -8.20
N ILE A 33 18.79 -12.27 -7.23
CA ILE A 33 19.02 -11.54 -5.98
C ILE A 33 18.88 -12.52 -4.83
N VAL A 34 19.82 -12.47 -3.88
CA VAL A 34 19.90 -13.38 -2.74
C VAL A 34 19.67 -12.59 -1.47
N TYR A 35 18.74 -13.07 -0.65
CA TYR A 35 18.37 -12.52 0.65
C TYR A 35 18.46 -13.59 1.72
N ASP A 36 18.32 -13.18 2.97
CA ASP A 36 17.99 -14.11 4.04
C ASP A 36 16.57 -14.68 3.85
N TYR A 37 16.44 -15.98 4.11
CA TYR A 37 15.15 -16.64 4.05
C TYR A 37 14.26 -16.21 5.22
N MET A 38 13.02 -15.84 4.90
CA MET A 38 12.01 -15.42 5.87
C MET A 38 11.05 -16.58 6.16
N PRO A 39 11.23 -17.31 7.28
CA PRO A 39 10.53 -18.57 7.53
C PRO A 39 9.04 -18.41 7.73
N ASN A 40 8.58 -17.24 8.19
CA ASN A 40 7.16 -16.96 8.38
C ASN A 40 6.51 -16.30 7.15
N LEU A 41 7.20 -16.28 6.00
CA LEU A 41 6.69 -15.79 4.72
C LEU A 41 6.21 -14.34 4.79
N SER A 42 5.22 -13.97 3.99
CA SER A 42 4.67 -12.61 3.92
C SER A 42 3.48 -12.41 4.84
N LEU A 43 3.19 -11.16 5.21
CA LEU A 43 1.97 -10.80 5.92
C LEU A 43 0.71 -11.26 5.15
N LEU A 44 0.71 -11.19 3.81
CA LEU A 44 -0.37 -11.71 2.98
C LEU A 44 -0.64 -13.20 3.24
N SER A 45 0.43 -14.00 3.45
CA SER A 45 0.33 -15.45 3.71
C SER A 45 -0.49 -15.75 4.97
N HIS A 46 -0.43 -14.85 5.96
CA HIS A 46 -1.14 -14.94 7.25
C HIS A 46 -2.52 -14.29 7.23
N LEU A 47 -2.73 -13.21 6.45
CA LEU A 47 -4.05 -12.58 6.38
C LEU A 47 -4.99 -13.31 5.43
N HIS A 48 -4.47 -13.76 4.28
CA HIS A 48 -5.26 -14.20 3.14
C HIS A 48 -4.74 -15.48 2.45
N GLY A 49 -3.59 -16.01 2.88
CA GLY A 49 -2.96 -17.17 2.29
C GLY A 49 -3.10 -18.45 3.12
N GLN A 50 -2.12 -19.34 2.95
CA GLN A 50 -2.13 -20.69 3.52
C GLN A 50 -2.14 -20.72 5.07
N HIS A 51 -1.60 -19.70 5.72
CA HIS A 51 -1.57 -19.61 7.19
C HIS A 51 -2.76 -18.84 7.78
N SER A 52 -3.71 -18.42 6.94
CA SER A 52 -4.78 -17.53 7.36
C SER A 52 -5.83 -18.16 8.27
N ALA A 53 -5.94 -19.49 8.28
CA ALA A 53 -6.82 -20.22 9.19
C ALA A 53 -6.17 -20.46 10.57
N GLU A 54 -4.84 -20.41 10.65
CA GLU A 54 -4.07 -20.75 11.85
C GLU A 54 -4.04 -19.59 12.86
N CYS A 55 -4.34 -18.37 12.40
CA CYS A 55 -4.42 -17.15 13.23
C CYS A 55 -3.15 -16.90 14.06
N PHE A 56 -1.97 -17.12 13.46
CA PHE A 56 -0.68 -16.89 14.13
C PHE A 56 -0.40 -15.43 14.46
N LEU A 57 -1.12 -14.48 13.86
CA LEU A 57 -0.99 -13.06 14.13
C LEU A 57 -2.05 -12.62 15.14
N ASP A 58 -1.74 -12.79 16.42
CA ASP A 58 -2.46 -12.13 17.51
C ASP A 58 -2.27 -10.60 17.45
N TRP A 59 -2.98 -9.88 18.31
CA TRP A 59 -2.98 -8.42 18.28
C TRP A 59 -1.59 -7.82 18.51
N ASP A 60 -0.84 -8.34 19.48
CA ASP A 60 0.49 -7.83 19.82
C ASP A 60 1.46 -8.01 18.64
N ARG A 61 1.43 -9.17 17.96
CA ARG A 61 2.21 -9.38 16.73
C ARG A 61 1.80 -8.43 15.62
N ARG A 62 0.50 -8.17 15.44
CA ARG A 62 0.03 -7.19 14.44
C ARG A 62 0.56 -5.79 14.76
N MET A 63 0.55 -5.37 16.03
CA MET A 63 1.11 -4.08 16.44
C MET A 63 2.62 -4.00 16.19
N ASN A 64 3.38 -5.04 16.53
CA ASN A 64 4.82 -5.10 16.27
C ASN A 64 5.12 -5.04 14.76
N ILE A 65 4.37 -5.78 13.94
CA ILE A 65 4.49 -5.76 12.48
C ILE A 65 4.18 -4.36 11.92
N ALA A 66 3.11 -3.72 12.40
CA ALA A 66 2.74 -2.37 11.99
C ALA A 66 3.85 -1.37 12.31
N ILE A 67 4.35 -1.37 13.54
CA ILE A 67 5.40 -0.45 14.00
C ILE A 67 6.71 -0.72 13.25
N GLY A 68 7.15 -1.98 13.17
CA GLY A 68 8.39 -2.34 12.47
C GLY A 68 8.34 -1.96 10.99
N SER A 69 7.22 -2.24 10.31
CA SER A 69 7.03 -1.83 8.91
C SER A 69 7.07 -0.30 8.77
N ALA A 70 6.41 0.44 9.67
CA ALA A 70 6.46 1.90 9.67
C ALA A 70 7.88 2.44 9.88
N GLU A 71 8.66 1.86 10.80
CA GLU A 71 10.06 2.21 11.04
C GLU A 71 10.92 1.99 9.78
N GLY A 72 10.69 0.87 9.08
CA GLY A 72 11.35 0.58 7.81
C GLY A 72 11.06 1.63 6.73
N VAL A 73 9.79 1.98 6.52
CA VAL A 73 9.41 3.00 5.53
C VAL A 73 9.89 4.40 5.94
N ALA A 74 9.81 4.75 7.23
CA ALA A 74 10.34 6.01 7.76
C ALA A 74 11.85 6.14 7.54
N TYR A 75 12.61 5.05 7.62
CA TYR A 75 14.03 5.04 7.26
C TYR A 75 14.24 5.41 5.78
N LEU A 76 13.45 4.84 4.87
CA LEU A 76 13.56 5.14 3.43
C LEU A 76 13.29 6.62 3.12
N HIS A 77 12.28 7.20 3.76
CA HIS A 77 11.86 8.59 3.51
C HIS A 77 12.78 9.61 4.16
N HIS A 78 13.25 9.35 5.39
CA HIS A 78 13.88 10.41 6.20
C HIS A 78 15.36 10.20 6.50
N HIS A 79 15.87 8.98 6.38
CA HIS A 79 17.25 8.64 6.78
C HIS A 79 18.13 8.18 5.61
N ALA A 80 17.53 7.62 4.55
CA ALA A 80 18.25 7.30 3.33
C ALA A 80 18.66 8.58 2.59
N THR A 81 19.86 8.56 1.99
CA THR A 81 20.37 9.66 1.16
C THR A 81 20.82 9.11 -0.20
N PRO A 82 20.17 9.49 -1.32
CA PRO A 82 18.94 10.30 -1.39
C PRO A 82 17.72 9.60 -0.76
N HIS A 83 16.65 10.35 -0.50
CA HIS A 83 15.38 9.77 -0.03
C HIS A 83 14.81 8.78 -1.05
N ILE A 84 14.14 7.74 -0.56
CA ILE A 84 13.71 6.59 -1.36
C ILE A 84 12.19 6.43 -1.23
N ILE A 85 11.48 6.45 -2.36
CA ILE A 85 10.06 6.07 -2.42
C ILE A 85 9.99 4.60 -2.83
N HIS A 86 9.31 3.77 -2.06
CA HIS A 86 9.17 2.33 -2.33
C HIS A 86 8.19 2.05 -3.49
N ARG A 87 7.03 2.72 -3.50
CA ARG A 87 5.95 2.61 -4.51
C ARG A 87 5.21 1.27 -4.60
N ASP A 88 5.44 0.33 -3.68
CA ASP A 88 4.73 -0.95 -3.67
C ASP A 88 4.60 -1.53 -2.25
N ILE A 89 4.29 -0.66 -1.29
CA ILE A 89 3.97 -1.06 0.08
C ILE A 89 2.64 -1.82 0.06
N LYS A 90 2.67 -3.09 0.47
CA LYS A 90 1.51 -4.01 0.52
C LYS A 90 1.81 -5.23 1.37
N ALA A 91 0.78 -5.99 1.75
CA ALA A 91 0.95 -7.15 2.63
C ALA A 91 1.85 -8.25 2.07
N SER A 92 1.97 -8.41 0.74
CA SER A 92 2.88 -9.42 0.18
C SER A 92 4.35 -9.00 0.25
N ASN A 93 4.62 -7.71 0.43
CA ASN A 93 5.96 -7.13 0.44
C ASN A 93 6.42 -6.80 1.88
N VAL A 94 5.67 -7.25 2.89
CA VAL A 94 6.11 -7.27 4.29
C VAL A 94 6.38 -8.73 4.64
N LEU A 95 7.66 -9.11 4.73
CA LEU A 95 8.09 -10.44 5.10
C LEU A 95 8.31 -10.54 6.61
N LEU A 96 8.20 -11.74 7.14
CA LEU A 96 8.28 -12.03 8.57
C LEU A 96 9.42 -13.01 8.84
N ASP A 97 10.34 -12.61 9.71
CA ASP A 97 11.43 -13.49 10.16
C ASP A 97 10.94 -14.54 11.17
N SER A 98 11.86 -15.31 11.78
CA SER A 98 11.52 -16.36 12.75
C SER A 98 10.73 -15.87 13.97
N ASP A 99 10.92 -14.62 14.36
CA ASP A 99 10.30 -14.01 15.54
C ASP A 99 9.03 -13.21 15.18
N PHE A 100 8.59 -13.31 13.92
CA PHE A 100 7.49 -12.52 13.35
C PHE A 100 7.78 -11.01 13.27
N GLU A 101 9.06 -10.63 13.28
CA GLU A 101 9.46 -9.24 13.05
C GLU A 101 9.37 -8.90 11.56
N ALA A 102 8.86 -7.70 11.27
CA ALA A 102 8.57 -7.28 9.91
C ALA A 102 9.80 -6.75 9.18
N GLN A 103 9.98 -7.19 7.93
CA GLN A 103 10.96 -6.65 6.97
C GLN A 103 10.27 -6.29 5.66
N VAL A 104 10.30 -5.01 5.31
CA VAL A 104 9.77 -4.51 4.03
C VAL A 104 10.72 -4.93 2.91
N ALA A 105 10.15 -5.50 1.83
CA ALA A 105 10.86 -6.14 0.74
C ALA A 105 10.37 -5.67 -0.63
N ASP A 106 11.03 -6.13 -1.70
CA ASP A 106 10.71 -5.87 -3.10
C ASP A 106 10.82 -4.38 -3.48
N PHE A 107 12.06 -3.96 -3.71
CA PHE A 107 12.40 -2.60 -4.13
C PHE A 107 12.43 -2.45 -5.66
N GLY A 108 11.87 -3.40 -6.42
CA GLY A 108 11.89 -3.38 -7.88
C GLY A 108 11.23 -2.12 -8.47
N PHE A 109 10.27 -1.54 -7.74
CA PHE A 109 9.61 -0.29 -8.10
C PHE A 109 10.14 0.92 -7.34
N ALA A 110 11.16 0.80 -6.51
CA ALA A 110 11.63 1.95 -5.75
C ALA A 110 12.18 3.07 -6.65
N LYS A 111 12.27 4.28 -6.10
CA LYS A 111 12.77 5.47 -6.80
C LYS A 111 13.53 6.37 -5.83
N LEU A 112 14.70 6.83 -6.26
CA LEU A 112 15.43 7.89 -5.58
C LEU A 112 14.77 9.24 -5.89
N ILE A 113 14.52 10.05 -4.85
CA ILE A 113 14.09 11.44 -4.99
C ILE A 113 15.33 12.33 -5.08
N PRO A 114 15.49 13.15 -6.14
CA PRO A 114 16.54 14.14 -6.20
C PRO A 114 16.38 15.22 -5.13
N ASP A 115 17.48 15.73 -4.59
CA ASP A 115 17.46 16.79 -3.56
C ASP A 115 16.62 18.00 -4.01
N GLY A 116 15.74 18.46 -3.13
CA GLY A 116 14.84 19.59 -3.38
C GLY A 116 13.60 19.27 -4.24
N ALA A 117 13.44 18.05 -4.74
CA ALA A 117 12.22 17.63 -5.42
C ALA A 117 11.14 17.16 -4.42
N THR A 118 9.91 17.64 -4.59
CA THR A 118 8.76 17.19 -3.77
C THR A 118 8.08 15.94 -4.33
N HIS A 119 8.31 15.65 -5.61
CA HIS A 119 7.76 14.49 -6.32
C HIS A 119 8.60 14.19 -7.56
N VAL A 120 8.40 12.98 -8.10
CA VAL A 120 8.99 12.54 -9.36
C VAL A 120 7.88 12.05 -10.28
N THR A 121 7.72 12.70 -11.44
CA THR A 121 6.80 12.22 -12.48
C THR A 121 7.36 10.97 -13.14
N THR A 122 6.59 9.89 -13.12
CA THR A 122 7.05 8.59 -13.59
C THR A 122 5.88 7.69 -13.98
N ARG A 123 6.15 6.60 -14.71
CA ARG A 123 5.13 5.60 -15.03
C ARG A 123 4.52 5.05 -13.72
N VAL A 124 3.21 4.92 -13.71
CA VAL A 124 2.47 4.29 -12.61
C VAL A 124 2.87 2.80 -12.55
N LYS A 125 3.39 2.41 -11.39
CA LYS A 125 3.71 1.03 -11.00
C LYS A 125 3.16 0.79 -9.59
N GLY A 126 3.00 -0.48 -9.21
CA GLY A 126 2.48 -0.86 -7.90
C GLY A 126 1.17 -1.63 -8.00
N THR A 127 0.55 -1.88 -6.86
CA THR A 127 -0.56 -2.83 -6.74
C THR A 127 -1.91 -2.12 -6.58
N LEU A 128 -2.87 -2.48 -7.45
CA LEU A 128 -4.23 -1.94 -7.38
C LEU A 128 -4.86 -2.21 -6.00
N GLY A 129 -5.41 -1.15 -5.39
CA GLY A 129 -5.93 -1.17 -4.01
C GLY A 129 -5.04 -0.46 -3.01
N TYR A 130 -3.73 -0.37 -3.27
CA TYR A 130 -2.78 0.39 -2.46
C TYR A 130 -2.34 1.70 -3.13
N LEU A 131 -2.59 1.86 -4.43
CA LEU A 131 -2.17 3.04 -5.18
C LEU A 131 -2.89 4.31 -4.70
N ALA A 132 -2.10 5.31 -4.31
CA ALA A 132 -2.60 6.64 -3.98
C ALA A 132 -3.30 7.28 -5.20
N PRO A 133 -4.44 7.99 -5.01
CA PRO A 133 -5.23 8.55 -6.10
C PRO A 133 -4.43 9.50 -7.00
N GLU A 134 -3.65 10.40 -6.41
CA GLU A 134 -2.83 11.37 -7.14
C GLU A 134 -1.74 10.69 -7.98
N TYR A 135 -1.19 9.59 -7.50
CA TYR A 135 -0.18 8.83 -8.23
C TYR A 135 -0.82 8.05 -9.37
N ALA A 136 -1.96 7.40 -9.12
CA ALA A 136 -2.70 6.66 -10.14
C ALA A 136 -3.18 7.56 -11.29
N MET A 137 -3.62 8.79 -10.97
CA MET A 137 -4.14 9.74 -11.95
C MET A 137 -3.06 10.54 -12.67
N LEU A 138 -2.03 11.01 -11.94
CA LEU A 138 -1.07 12.00 -12.45
C LEU A 138 0.34 11.45 -12.66
N GLY A 139 0.63 10.22 -12.21
CA GLY A 139 1.98 9.64 -12.24
C GLY A 139 2.99 10.37 -11.36
N LYS A 140 2.54 11.21 -10.42
CA LYS A 140 3.39 11.94 -9.47
C LYS A 140 3.69 11.03 -8.28
N ALA A 141 4.89 10.48 -8.23
CA ALA A 141 5.33 9.69 -7.08
C ALA A 141 6.01 10.59 -6.05
N SER A 142 5.57 10.50 -4.79
CA SER A 142 6.13 11.18 -3.62
C SER A 142 6.11 10.22 -2.42
N GLU A 143 6.77 10.60 -1.32
CA GLU A 143 6.71 9.88 -0.04
C GLU A 143 5.27 9.66 0.43
N SER A 144 4.40 10.66 0.21
CA SER A 144 2.97 10.59 0.54
C SER A 144 2.23 9.44 -0.14
N CYS A 145 2.73 8.91 -1.28
CA CYS A 145 2.13 7.76 -1.95
C CYS A 145 2.40 6.45 -1.19
N ASP A 146 3.59 6.33 -0.58
CA ASP A 146 3.91 5.22 0.32
C ASP A 146 3.10 5.33 1.62
N VAL A 147 2.90 6.55 2.15
CA VAL A 147 2.04 6.77 3.32
C VAL A 147 0.62 6.28 3.05
N TYR A 148 0.04 6.62 1.89
CA TYR A 148 -1.27 6.12 1.50
C TYR A 148 -1.31 4.59 1.44
N SER A 149 -0.35 4.00 0.75
CA SER A 149 -0.23 2.54 0.62
C SER A 149 -0.10 1.87 2.00
N PHE A 150 0.64 2.50 2.91
CA PHE A 150 0.80 2.05 4.29
C PHE A 150 -0.50 2.17 5.10
N GLY A 151 -1.29 3.22 4.91
CA GLY A 151 -2.63 3.34 5.50
C GLY A 151 -3.55 2.17 5.10
N ILE A 152 -3.54 1.80 3.82
CA ILE A 152 -4.27 0.62 3.33
C ILE A 152 -3.75 -0.67 3.98
N LEU A 153 -2.43 -0.83 4.09
CA LEU A 153 -1.80 -1.97 4.75
C LEU A 153 -2.22 -2.09 6.23
N LEU A 154 -2.28 -0.97 6.96
CA LEU A 154 -2.75 -0.95 8.35
C LEU A 154 -4.22 -1.37 8.47
N LEU A 155 -5.10 -0.88 7.59
CA LEU A 155 -6.50 -1.31 7.57
C LEU A 155 -6.63 -2.80 7.28
N GLU A 156 -5.89 -3.31 6.30
CA GLU A 156 -5.85 -4.73 5.95
C GLU A 156 -5.37 -5.57 7.14
N LEU A 157 -4.31 -5.12 7.82
CA LEU A 157 -3.75 -5.78 9.01
C LEU A 157 -4.73 -5.79 10.19
N ALA A 158 -5.40 -4.67 10.48
CA ALA A 158 -6.33 -4.57 11.60
C ALA A 158 -7.64 -5.36 11.36
N SER A 159 -8.14 -5.34 10.13
CA SER A 159 -9.45 -5.90 9.78
C SER A 159 -9.41 -7.31 9.19
N GLY A 160 -8.23 -7.77 8.75
CA GLY A 160 -8.11 -9.03 8.01
C GLY A 160 -8.92 -9.04 6.71
N ARG A 161 -9.22 -7.86 6.14
CA ARG A 161 -9.95 -7.70 4.87
C ARG A 161 -9.00 -7.28 3.75
N LYS A 162 -9.31 -7.75 2.54
CA LYS A 162 -8.58 -7.35 1.34
C LYS A 162 -8.81 -5.87 1.03
N PRO A 163 -7.80 -5.15 0.51
CA PRO A 163 -7.91 -3.74 0.10
C PRO A 163 -9.04 -3.44 -0.88
N ILE A 164 -9.39 -4.40 -1.73
CA ILE A 164 -10.50 -4.31 -2.67
C ILE A 164 -11.42 -5.52 -2.50
N GLU A 165 -12.66 -5.25 -2.15
CA GLU A 165 -13.74 -6.22 -2.08
C GLU A 165 -14.52 -6.23 -3.39
N LYS A 166 -14.69 -7.42 -3.99
CA LYS A 166 -15.56 -7.60 -5.16
C LYS A 166 -16.98 -7.88 -4.68
N LEU A 167 -17.86 -6.89 -4.75
CA LEU A 167 -19.27 -7.03 -4.37
C LEU A 167 -20.09 -7.72 -5.47
N SER A 168 -19.72 -7.48 -6.73
CA SER A 168 -20.26 -8.15 -7.91
C SER A 168 -19.19 -8.20 -9.02
N PRO A 169 -19.46 -8.81 -10.19
CA PRO A 169 -18.53 -8.77 -11.32
C PRO A 169 -18.15 -7.35 -11.77
N THR A 170 -19.03 -6.37 -11.56
CA THR A 170 -18.87 -4.98 -12.00
C THR A 170 -18.64 -4.00 -10.85
N MET A 171 -19.04 -4.36 -9.63
CA MET A 171 -18.97 -3.49 -8.46
C MET A 171 -17.82 -3.91 -7.54
N LYS A 172 -16.93 -2.96 -7.28
CA LYS A 172 -15.83 -3.11 -6.32
C LYS A 172 -15.97 -2.03 -5.25
N ARG A 173 -15.60 -2.35 -4.02
CA ARG A 173 -15.53 -1.41 -2.91
C ARG A 173 -14.12 -1.42 -2.34
N THR A 174 -13.57 -0.25 -2.06
CA THR A 174 -12.26 -0.15 -1.39
C THR A 174 -12.42 -0.40 0.11
N ILE A 175 -11.32 -0.78 0.77
CA ILE A 175 -11.31 -0.98 2.22
C ILE A 175 -11.59 0.33 2.98
N THR A 176 -11.21 1.48 2.43
CA THR A 176 -11.50 2.81 3.00
C THR A 176 -12.98 3.16 2.90
N ASP A 177 -13.64 2.89 1.75
CA ASP A 177 -15.08 3.14 1.58
C ASP A 177 -15.92 2.32 2.56
N TRP A 178 -15.41 1.14 2.94
CA TRP A 178 -16.01 0.32 3.99
C TRP A 178 -15.73 0.85 5.40
N ALA A 179 -14.47 1.19 5.68
CA ALA A 179 -14.01 1.45 7.04
C ALA A 179 -14.39 2.83 7.55
N LEU A 180 -14.33 3.86 6.68
CA LEU A 180 -14.52 5.26 7.08
C LEU A 180 -15.90 5.51 7.73
N PRO A 181 -17.04 5.06 7.17
CA PRO A 181 -18.34 5.29 7.80
C PRO A 181 -18.46 4.66 9.21
N LEU A 182 -17.84 3.49 9.41
CA LEU A 182 -17.84 2.80 10.70
C LEU A 182 -16.95 3.52 11.72
N ALA A 183 -15.80 4.05 11.28
CA ALA A 183 -14.91 4.85 12.13
C ALA A 183 -15.59 6.15 12.57
N CYS A 184 -16.30 6.85 11.68
CA CYS A 184 -17.07 8.04 12.02
C CYS A 184 -18.19 7.76 13.02
N GLN A 185 -18.86 6.61 12.89
CA GLN A 185 -19.85 6.11 13.86
C GLN A 185 -19.23 5.55 15.15
N ARG A 186 -17.89 5.59 15.29
CA ARG A 186 -17.12 5.05 16.41
C ARG A 186 -17.36 3.56 16.67
N LYS A 187 -17.70 2.80 15.61
CA LYS A 187 -17.94 1.34 15.63
C LYS A 187 -16.65 0.54 15.40
N PHE A 188 -15.60 0.80 16.18
CA PHE A 188 -14.27 0.22 15.95
C PHE A 188 -14.25 -1.31 16.08
N SER A 189 -15.03 -1.88 16.98
CA SER A 189 -15.11 -3.34 17.14
C SER A 189 -15.62 -4.07 15.90
N GLU A 190 -16.40 -3.39 15.04
CA GLU A 190 -16.85 -3.95 13.75
C GLU A 190 -15.75 -3.92 12.67
N LEU A 191 -14.71 -3.11 12.88
CA LEU A 191 -13.56 -2.99 12.00
C LEU A 191 -12.47 -4.02 12.30
N ALA A 192 -12.46 -4.59 13.50
CA ALA A 192 -11.49 -5.60 13.90
C ALA A 192 -11.63 -6.89 13.09
N ASP A 193 -10.50 -7.55 12.84
CA ASP A 193 -10.49 -8.89 12.27
C ASP A 193 -11.26 -9.86 13.17
N ARG A 194 -12.30 -10.47 12.61
CA ARG A 194 -13.15 -11.44 13.31
C ARG A 194 -12.34 -12.63 13.85
N LYS A 195 -11.21 -12.96 13.23
CA LYS A 195 -10.31 -14.04 13.67
C LYS A 195 -9.66 -13.75 15.03
N LEU A 196 -9.52 -12.48 15.41
CA LEU A 196 -9.02 -12.09 16.73
C LEU A 196 -10.02 -12.43 17.84
N ASN A 197 -11.30 -12.65 17.52
CA ASN A 197 -12.34 -13.04 18.48
C ASN A 197 -12.39 -12.13 19.74
N GLY A 198 -12.28 -10.81 19.52
CA GLY A 198 -12.28 -9.82 20.59
C GLY A 198 -10.96 -9.71 21.38
N LYS A 199 -9.91 -10.44 21.02
CA LYS A 199 -8.59 -10.38 21.65
C LYS A 199 -7.73 -9.28 21.03
N PHE A 200 -8.05 -8.03 21.36
CA PHE A 200 -7.28 -6.84 20.97
C PHE A 200 -7.43 -5.76 22.04
N VAL A 201 -6.52 -4.80 22.06
CA VAL A 201 -6.64 -3.63 22.94
C VAL A 201 -7.46 -2.56 22.22
N GLU A 202 -8.63 -2.20 22.77
CA GLU A 202 -9.60 -1.32 22.11
C GLU A 202 -9.04 0.06 21.75
N GLU A 203 -8.27 0.68 22.67
CA GLU A 203 -7.62 1.96 22.43
C GLU A 203 -6.55 1.90 21.33
N GLU A 204 -5.85 0.76 21.20
CA GLU A 204 -4.87 0.57 20.12
C GLU A 204 -5.57 0.34 18.79
N LEU A 205 -6.64 -0.45 18.77
CA LEU A 205 -7.44 -0.66 17.57
C LEU A 205 -7.98 0.67 17.06
N LYS A 206 -8.62 1.45 17.93
CA LYS A 206 -9.12 2.80 17.61
C LYS A 206 -8.02 3.66 16.99
N ARG A 207 -6.85 3.68 17.62
CA ARG A 207 -5.67 4.42 17.15
C ARG A 207 -5.20 3.95 15.78
N VAL A 208 -5.02 2.64 15.58
CA VAL A 208 -4.61 2.06 14.28
C VAL A 208 -5.61 2.41 13.19
N ILE A 209 -6.92 2.31 13.47
CA ILE A 209 -7.96 2.67 12.49
C ILE A 209 -7.86 4.14 12.10
N PHE A 210 -7.72 5.06 13.06
CA PHE A 210 -7.59 6.47 12.73
C PHE A 210 -6.31 6.79 11.95
N VAL A 211 -5.16 6.26 12.40
CA VAL A 211 -3.88 6.43 11.71
C VAL A 211 -3.98 5.90 10.27
N SER A 212 -4.62 4.74 10.09
CA SER A 212 -4.76 4.12 8.78
C SER A 212 -5.61 4.95 7.82
N LEU A 213 -6.71 5.54 8.30
CA LEU A 213 -7.62 6.36 7.49
C LEU A 213 -7.02 7.73 7.15
N ILE A 214 -6.30 8.38 8.08
CA ILE A 214 -5.62 9.65 7.77
C ILE A 214 -4.43 9.43 6.81
N CYS A 215 -3.72 8.31 6.93
CA CYS A 215 -2.70 7.92 5.96
C CYS A 215 -3.31 7.74 4.57
N ALA A 216 -4.51 7.14 4.50
CA ALA A 216 -5.26 6.93 3.26
C ALA A 216 -6.11 8.14 2.82
N HIS A 217 -5.84 9.35 3.35
CA HIS A 217 -6.58 10.55 2.98
C HIS A 217 -6.44 10.87 1.47
N GLY A 218 -7.52 11.29 0.82
CA GLY A 218 -7.52 11.56 -0.63
C GLY A 218 -6.58 12.70 -1.04
N ARG A 219 -6.40 13.69 -0.17
CA ARG A 219 -5.45 14.80 -0.32
C ARG A 219 -4.08 14.46 0.29
N PRO A 220 -2.98 14.43 -0.49
CA PRO A 220 -1.65 14.06 0.01
C PRO A 220 -1.11 14.93 1.14
N GLU A 221 -1.40 16.23 1.10
CA GLU A 221 -0.94 17.22 2.07
C GLU A 221 -1.60 17.09 3.46
N LYS A 222 -2.65 16.28 3.57
CA LYS A 222 -3.32 15.95 4.83
C LYS A 222 -2.80 14.67 5.46
N ARG A 223 -1.95 13.92 4.75
CA ARG A 223 -1.37 12.67 5.26
C ARG A 223 -0.19 12.99 6.18
N PRO A 224 -0.02 12.26 7.29
CA PRO A 224 1.16 12.40 8.13
C PRO A 224 2.43 11.92 7.41
N THR A 225 3.59 12.32 7.89
CA THR A 225 4.87 11.71 7.53
C THR A 225 5.00 10.32 8.15
N MET A 226 5.87 9.45 7.61
CA MET A 226 6.08 8.14 8.21
C MET A 226 6.71 8.19 9.61
N LEU A 227 7.45 9.25 9.94
CA LEU A 227 7.91 9.50 11.32
C LEU A 227 6.74 9.72 12.28
N GLU A 228 5.78 10.57 11.89
CA GLU A 228 4.57 10.81 12.69
C GLU A 228 3.72 9.55 12.79
N VAL A 229 3.63 8.74 11.73
CA VAL A 229 2.96 7.44 11.78
C VAL A 229 3.59 6.52 12.82
N VAL A 230 4.92 6.44 12.89
CA VAL A 230 5.62 5.65 13.93
C VAL A 230 5.26 6.14 15.33
N GLU A 231 5.35 7.44 15.59
CA GLU A 231 5.01 8.04 16.90
C GLU A 231 3.54 7.77 17.29
N LEU A 232 2.62 7.95 16.35
CA LEU A 232 1.19 7.70 16.54
C LEU A 232 0.92 6.22 16.83
N LEU A 233 1.51 5.29 16.10
CA LEU A 233 1.32 3.86 16.34
C LEU A 233 1.83 3.43 17.72
N LYS A 234 3.00 3.92 18.13
CA LYS A 234 3.59 3.69 19.46
C LYS A 234 2.79 4.32 20.60
N GLY A 235 1.90 5.27 20.30
CA GLY A 235 1.07 5.95 21.30
C GLY A 235 1.87 6.91 22.19
N GLU A 236 3.00 7.42 21.69
CA GLU A 236 3.93 8.26 22.46
C GLU A 236 3.39 9.68 22.70
N SER A 237 2.44 10.15 21.88
CA SER A 237 1.83 11.48 22.00
C SER A 237 0.30 11.42 22.10
N LYS A 238 -0.22 11.69 23.31
CA LYS A 238 -1.67 11.81 23.57
C LYS A 238 -2.30 13.02 22.88
N GLU A 239 -1.54 14.10 22.75
CA GLU A 239 -2.00 15.34 22.08
C GLU A 239 -2.22 15.09 20.59
N LYS A 240 -1.23 14.53 19.89
CA LYS A 240 -1.36 14.18 18.47
C LYS A 240 -2.50 13.20 18.22
N LEU A 241 -2.75 12.26 19.15
CA LEU A 241 -3.88 11.35 19.06
C LEU A 241 -5.21 12.08 19.22
N ALA A 242 -5.32 13.01 20.17
CA ALA A 242 -6.52 13.82 20.33
C ALA A 242 -6.80 14.69 19.11
N ASP A 243 -5.77 15.29 18.51
CA ASP A 243 -5.91 16.07 17.28
C ASP A 243 -6.41 15.19 16.12
N LEU A 244 -5.82 13.99 15.97
CA LEU A 244 -6.24 13.01 14.97
C LEU A 244 -7.71 12.58 15.14
N GLU A 245 -8.16 12.36 16.38
CA GLU A 245 -9.56 11.98 16.65
C GLU A 245 -10.58 13.07 16.33
N ASN A 246 -10.14 14.32 16.29
CA ASN A 246 -10.93 15.51 15.98
C ASN A 246 -10.74 15.99 14.54
N ASP A 247 -10.00 15.25 13.71
CA ASP A 247 -9.80 15.59 12.30
C ASP A 247 -11.14 15.71 11.55
N GLU A 248 -11.22 16.65 10.61
CA GLU A 248 -12.40 16.91 9.78
C GLU A 248 -12.90 15.65 9.06
N LEU A 249 -11.98 14.75 8.67
CA LEU A 249 -12.29 13.47 8.03
C LEU A 249 -13.30 12.62 8.83
N PHE A 250 -13.26 12.69 10.17
CA PHE A 250 -14.08 11.86 11.05
C PHE A 250 -15.33 12.56 11.58
N ASN A 251 -15.47 13.87 11.34
CA ASN A 251 -16.58 14.68 11.86
C ASN A 251 -17.69 14.92 10.84
N ASP A 252 -17.37 14.95 9.54
CA ASP A 252 -18.32 15.32 8.46
C ASP A 252 -19.42 14.30 8.16
N PHE A 253 -19.36 13.10 8.74
CA PHE A 253 -20.31 12.03 8.44
C PHE A 253 -21.71 12.20 9.05
N ASN A 254 -21.92 13.24 9.88
CA ASN A 254 -23.22 13.50 10.50
C ASN A 254 -24.17 14.39 9.67
N ASP A 255 -23.68 15.11 8.65
CA ASP A 255 -24.50 16.08 7.89
C ASP A 255 -24.99 15.58 6.51
N GLY A 256 -24.49 14.44 6.01
CA GLY A 256 -24.72 14.00 4.63
C GLY A 256 -25.93 13.06 4.36
N LEU A 257 -26.68 12.65 5.38
CA LEU A 257 -27.79 11.68 5.24
C LEU A 257 -29.19 12.29 5.10
N SER A 258 -29.30 13.62 4.93
CA SER A 258 -30.58 14.32 4.78
C SER A 258 -30.83 14.94 3.39
N GLY A 259 -29.96 14.73 2.40
CA GLY A 259 -30.13 15.36 1.09
C GLY A 259 -29.34 14.72 -0.05
N ALA A 260 -29.76 13.54 -0.49
CA ALA A 260 -29.38 13.02 -1.80
C ALA A 260 -30.47 12.07 -2.31
N ASP A 261 -31.71 12.58 -2.37
CA ASP A 261 -32.62 12.18 -3.44
C ASP A 261 -32.40 13.19 -4.58
N ASP A 262 -32.34 12.68 -5.80
CA ASP A 262 -32.29 13.39 -7.08
C ASP A 262 -30.93 13.87 -7.60
N SER A 263 -30.28 13.00 -8.38
CA SER A 263 -29.50 13.37 -9.57
C SER A 263 -29.17 12.12 -10.39
N SER A 264 -30.21 11.49 -10.91
CA SER A 264 -30.07 10.57 -12.04
C SER A 264 -30.32 11.35 -13.33
N GLU A 265 -29.29 11.97 -13.91
CA GLU A 265 -29.31 12.31 -15.34
C GLU A 265 -27.91 12.71 -15.87
N PHE A 266 -27.65 12.33 -17.13
CA PHE A 266 -26.51 12.66 -18.02
C PHE A 266 -25.21 11.83 -17.85
N ILE A 267 -24.62 11.16 -18.87
CA ILE A 267 -24.79 11.12 -20.34
C ILE A 267 -24.39 9.73 -20.86
N SER A 268 -25.20 9.20 -21.77
CA SER A 268 -24.86 8.16 -22.74
C SER A 268 -24.07 8.75 -23.90
N GLU A 269 -22.99 8.07 -24.31
CA GLU A 269 -22.41 7.97 -25.66
C GLU A 269 -20.88 8.02 -25.61
N GLU A 270 -20.25 6.88 -25.90
CA GLU A 270 -19.17 6.76 -26.90
C GLU A 270 -18.83 5.28 -27.10
N LYS A 271 -19.48 4.68 -28.10
CA LYS A 271 -18.99 3.50 -28.82
C LYS A 271 -18.56 3.99 -30.20
N ASP A 272 -17.28 3.98 -30.48
CA ASP A 272 -16.65 3.48 -31.72
C ASP A 272 -15.29 4.12 -31.94
N SER A 273 -14.24 3.30 -31.88
CA SER A 273 -13.00 3.49 -32.67
C SER A 273 -11.93 2.44 -32.32
N LEU A 274 -12.24 1.15 -32.52
CA LEU A 274 -11.22 0.09 -32.57
C LEU A 274 -11.59 -1.00 -33.58
N GLN A 275 -11.66 -0.65 -34.86
CA GLN A 275 -11.40 -1.59 -35.96
C GLN A 275 -10.81 -0.82 -37.14
N GLU A 276 -9.48 -0.79 -37.24
CA GLU A 276 -8.78 -0.75 -38.54
C GLU A 276 -7.26 -0.84 -38.32
N VAL A 277 -6.73 -2.05 -38.12
CA VAL A 277 -5.38 -2.40 -38.61
C VAL A 277 -5.35 -3.90 -38.89
N LYS A 278 -5.48 -4.28 -40.16
CA LYS A 278 -4.80 -5.45 -40.77
C LYS A 278 -5.08 -5.50 -42.27
N LYS A 279 -4.07 -5.16 -43.08
CA LYS A 279 -3.54 -6.01 -44.16
C LYS A 279 -2.38 -5.29 -44.86
N VAL A 280 -1.17 -5.79 -44.60
CA VAL A 280 -0.01 -5.62 -45.51
C VAL A 280 0.19 -7.00 -46.12
N GLU A 281 0.05 -7.08 -47.44
CA GLU A 281 0.30 -8.30 -48.23
C GLU A 281 1.80 -8.49 -48.47
N PRO A 282 2.33 -9.72 -48.47
CA PRO A 282 3.62 -10.02 -49.08
C PRO A 282 3.46 -10.45 -50.54
N GLY A 283 4.28 -9.85 -51.40
CA GLY A 283 4.32 -10.06 -52.84
C GLY A 283 4.77 -11.45 -53.27
N THR A 284 4.25 -11.87 -54.42
CA THR A 284 4.74 -13.01 -55.20
C THR A 284 5.40 -12.52 -56.48
N GLU A 285 6.72 -12.58 -56.53
CA GLU A 285 7.49 -12.60 -57.78
C GLU A 285 7.59 -14.05 -58.26
N LYS A 286 7.02 -14.32 -59.44
CA LYS A 286 7.30 -15.54 -60.22
C LYS A 286 8.23 -15.16 -61.37
N ALA A 287 9.44 -15.69 -61.34
CA ALA A 287 10.31 -15.81 -62.49
C ALA A 287 9.72 -16.83 -63.48
N ASN A 288 9.61 -16.45 -64.76
CA ASN A 288 9.42 -17.39 -65.86
C ASN A 288 10.67 -17.37 -66.73
N LEU A 289 11.23 -18.57 -66.92
CA LEU A 289 12.15 -18.93 -67.99
C LEU A 289 11.39 -18.94 -69.33
N ASN A 290 11.90 -18.19 -70.31
CA ASN A 290 12.22 -18.63 -71.68
C ASN A 290 12.72 -17.42 -72.48
#